data_AF-A0A7Z9FAB0-F1
#
_entry.id   AF-A0A7Z9FAB0-F1
#
_cell.length_a   1.000
_cell.length_b   1.000
_cell.length_c   1.000
_cell.angle_alpha   90.00
_cell.angle_beta   90.00
_cell.angle_gamma   90.00
#
_symmetry.space_group_name_H-M   'P 1'
#
loop_
_entity.id
_entity.type
_entity.pdbx_description
1 polymer ?
#
loop_
_entity_poly.entity_id
_entity_poly.type
_entity_poly.pdbx_seq_one_letter_code
_entity_poly.pdbx_strand_id
1 'polypeptide(L)'
;MKAVVANSNQPGCLELGEVAEPVVDYNESLITVTGFSLNRGELRRAQSAPDGTQIGWDLVGVVKNAARDGSGPSEGNRVVGFSRRMCGWAQRVALPT
;
A
#
# COMPACT_ATOMS: atom_id res chain seq x y z
N MET A 1 -10.56 4.80 3.03
CA MET A 1 -10.18 4.09 1.79
C MET A 1 -10.05 2.62 2.13
N LYS A 2 -10.35 1.74 1.18
CA LYS A 2 -10.20 0.30 1.41
C LYS A 2 -8.73 -0.09 1.41
N ALA A 3 -8.37 -0.93 2.37
CA ALA A 3 -7.08 -1.60 2.45
C ALA A 3 -7.25 -3.02 3.01
N VAL A 4 -6.29 -3.88 2.72
CA VAL A 4 -6.18 -5.17 3.40
C VAL A 4 -5.53 -4.94 4.76
N VAL A 5 -6.19 -5.43 5.82
CA VAL A 5 -5.72 -5.34 7.19
C VAL A 5 -5.68 -6.73 7.83
N ALA A 6 -4.84 -6.90 8.85
CA ALA A 6 -4.82 -8.09 9.67
C ALA A 6 -6.12 -8.21 10.46
N ASN A 7 -6.70 -9.41 10.48
CA ASN A 7 -7.82 -9.76 11.36
C ASN A 7 -7.73 -11.23 11.74
N SER A 8 -7.37 -11.49 13.00
CA SER A 8 -7.19 -12.83 13.57
C SER A 8 -8.43 -13.73 13.52
N ASN A 9 -9.63 -13.16 13.37
CA ASN A 9 -10.89 -13.89 13.29
C ASN A 9 -11.30 -14.29 11.87
N GLN A 10 -10.51 -13.91 10.85
CA GLN A 10 -10.81 -14.19 9.44
C GLN A 10 -9.88 -15.26 8.85
N PRO A 11 -10.33 -16.02 7.82
CA PRO A 11 -9.48 -16.97 7.12
C PRO A 11 -8.21 -16.30 6.58
N GLY A 12 -7.05 -16.88 6.88
CA GLY A 12 -5.76 -16.32 6.47
C GLY A 12 -5.33 -15.07 7.27
N CYS A 13 -6.05 -14.73 8.34
CA CYS A 13 -5.79 -13.59 9.22
C CYS A 13 -5.87 -12.22 8.51
N LEU A 14 -6.71 -12.09 7.47
CA LEU A 14 -6.81 -10.90 6.63
C LEU A 14 -8.27 -10.53 6.34
N GLU A 15 -8.54 -9.23 6.22
CA GLU A 15 -9.83 -8.70 5.74
C GLU A 15 -9.66 -7.43 4.92
N LEU A 16 -10.71 -7.03 4.20
CA LEU A 16 -10.81 -5.69 3.62
C LEU A 16 -11.44 -4.74 4.64
N GLY A 17 -10.65 -3.79 5.15
CA GLY A 17 -11.08 -2.78 6.10
C GLY A 17 -11.07 -1.36 5.50
N GLU A 18 -11.60 -0.40 6.25
CA GLU A 18 -11.49 1.03 5.96
C GLU A 18 -10.36 1.65 6.78
N VAL A 19 -9.47 2.38 6.11
CA VAL A 19 -8.35 3.11 6.73
C VAL A 19 -8.33 4.57 6.25
N ALA A 20 -7.62 5.44 6.97
CA ALA A 20 -7.42 6.82 6.53
C ALA A 20 -6.67 6.89 5.19
N GLU A 21 -6.86 7.97 4.43
CA GLU A 21 -6.02 8.28 3.27
C GLU A 21 -4.55 8.41 3.68
N PRO A 22 -3.59 8.02 2.82
CA PRO A 22 -2.18 8.18 3.13
C PRO A 22 -1.81 9.67 3.14
N VAL A 23 -0.96 10.06 4.08
CA VAL A 23 -0.32 11.39 4.08
C VAL A 23 0.90 11.32 3.17
N VAL A 24 0.97 12.23 2.20
CA VAL A 24 2.02 12.27 1.17
C VAL A 24 3.09 13.28 1.59
N ASP A 25 4.35 12.84 1.69
CA ASP A 25 5.49 13.73 1.97
C ASP A 25 5.99 14.46 0.70
N TYR A 26 6.87 15.43 0.86
CA TYR A 26 7.41 16.27 -0.22
C TYR A 26 8.11 15.45 -1.32
N ASN A 27 8.74 14.34 -0.95
CA ASN A 27 9.47 13.43 -1.84
C ASN A 27 8.69 12.14 -2.17
N GLU A 28 7.37 12.14 -2.01
CA GLU A 28 6.54 10.97 -2.27
C GLU A 28 5.54 11.21 -3.39
N SER A 29 5.36 10.18 -4.22
CA SER A 29 4.25 10.12 -5.16
C SER A 29 3.05 9.40 -4.53
N LEU A 30 1.84 9.90 -4.81
CA LEU A 30 0.61 9.21 -4.49
C LEU A 30 0.22 8.30 -5.66
N ILE A 31 0.10 7.01 -5.40
CA ILE A 31 -0.19 5.99 -6.40
C ILE A 31 -1.61 5.46 -6.19
N THR A 32 -2.41 5.42 -7.25
CA THR A 32 -3.65 4.63 -7.28
C THR A 32 -3.30 3.19 -7.63
N VAL A 33 -3.54 2.27 -6.71
CA VAL A 33 -3.17 0.85 -6.86
C VAL A 33 -4.16 0.16 -7.78
N THR A 34 -3.64 -0.61 -8.72
CA THR A 34 -4.42 -1.42 -9.67
C THR A 34 -4.23 -2.92 -9.47
N GLY A 35 -3.16 -3.32 -8.77
CA GLY A 35 -2.89 -4.70 -8.38
C GLY A 35 -1.73 -4.77 -7.40
N PHE A 36 -1.60 -5.91 -6.73
CA PHE A 36 -0.50 -6.24 -5.83
C PHE A 36 -0.25 -7.75 -5.87
N SER A 37 0.92 -8.18 -5.42
CA SER A 37 1.27 -9.60 -5.26
C SER A 37 1.15 -10.01 -3.80
N LEU A 38 1.02 -11.32 -3.57
CA LEU A 38 1.07 -11.92 -2.24
C LEU A 38 2.44 -12.55 -2.03
N ASN A 39 3.16 -12.17 -0.99
CA ASN A 39 4.37 -12.87 -0.55
C ASN A 39 4.15 -13.58 0.78
N ARG A 40 4.81 -14.73 0.95
CA ARG A 40 4.73 -15.54 2.18
C ARG A 40 5.11 -14.75 3.44
N GLY A 41 5.96 -13.75 3.31
CA GLY A 41 6.37 -12.87 4.42
C GLY A 41 5.21 -12.01 4.95
N GLU A 42 4.40 -11.42 4.07
CA GLU A 42 3.22 -10.64 4.45
C GLU A 42 2.18 -11.53 5.14
N LEU A 43 1.94 -12.73 4.62
CA LEU A 43 0.99 -13.67 5.19
C LEU A 43 1.41 -14.13 6.59
N ARG A 44 2.70 -14.44 6.80
CA ARG A 44 3.21 -14.76 8.14
C ARG A 44 3.09 -13.58 9.10
N ARG A 45 3.32 -12.34 8.62
CA ARG A 45 3.17 -11.15 9.45
C ARG A 45 1.71 -10.92 9.84
N ALA A 46 0.77 -11.13 8.93
CA ALA A 46 -0.66 -11.00 9.21
C ALA A 46 -1.14 -11.89 10.37
N GLN A 47 -0.55 -13.09 10.50
CA GLN A 47 -0.86 -14.03 11.59
C GLN A 47 -0.45 -13.56 12.99
N SER A 48 0.48 -12.61 13.09
CA SER A 48 1.00 -12.11 14.38
C SER A 48 0.79 -10.61 14.58
N ALA A 49 0.27 -9.91 13.59
CA ALA A 49 0.01 -8.48 13.68
C ALA A 49 -1.27 -8.21 14.49
N PRO A 50 -1.34 -7.09 15.23
CA PRO A 50 -2.59 -6.66 15.85
C PRO A 50 -3.69 -6.47 14.80
N ASP A 51 -4.94 -6.80 15.17
CA ASP A 51 -6.10 -6.59 14.31
C ASP A 51 -6.19 -5.12 13.87
N GLY A 52 -6.53 -4.90 12.59
CA GLY A 52 -6.58 -3.58 11.96
C GLY A 52 -5.24 -3.09 11.39
N THR A 53 -4.12 -3.81 11.61
CA THR A 53 -2.82 -3.45 11.03
C THR A 53 -2.84 -3.62 9.50
N GLN A 54 -2.52 -2.57 8.74
CA GLN A 54 -2.36 -2.67 7.28
C GLN A 54 -1.19 -3.59 6.89
N ILE A 55 -1.34 -4.27 5.75
CA ILE A 55 -0.34 -5.19 5.20
C ILE A 55 -0.02 -4.84 3.73
N GLY A 56 1.12 -5.32 3.24
CA GLY A 56 1.45 -5.35 1.82
C GLY A 56 2.72 -4.59 1.46
N TRP A 57 3.57 -5.19 0.65
CA TRP A 57 4.81 -4.62 0.12
C TRP A 57 4.62 -4.17 -1.32
N ASP A 58 4.44 -5.13 -2.21
CA ASP A 58 4.53 -4.91 -3.64
C ASP A 58 3.20 -4.43 -4.19
N LEU A 59 3.26 -3.47 -5.12
CA LEU A 59 2.09 -2.96 -5.80
C LEU A 59 2.41 -2.54 -7.23
N VAL A 60 1.38 -2.52 -8.07
CA VAL A 60 1.40 -1.86 -9.37
C VAL A 60 0.25 -0.87 -9.44
N GLY A 61 0.47 0.27 -10.08
CA GLY A 61 -0.52 1.32 -10.11
C GLY A 61 -0.19 2.44 -11.08
N VAL A 62 -0.95 3.52 -10.95
CA VAL A 62 -0.77 4.74 -11.72
C VAL A 62 -0.49 5.89 -10.75
N VAL A 63 0.51 6.71 -11.07
CA VAL A 63 0.79 7.93 -10.30
C VAL A 63 -0.42 8.87 -10.41
N LYS A 64 -1.07 9.11 -9.28
CA LYS A 64 -2.17 10.08 -9.14
C LYS A 64 -1.65 11.49 -8.89
N ASN A 65 -0.59 11.61 -8.08
CA ASN A 65 0.12 12.87 -7.87
C ASN A 65 1.62 12.56 -7.86
N ALA A 66 2.38 13.24 -8.70
CA ALA A 66 3.84 13.17 -8.67
C ALA A 66 4.39 13.76 -7.36
N ALA A 67 5.63 13.41 -7.02
CA ALA A 67 6.31 13.99 -5.87
C ALA A 67 6.47 15.50 -6.05
N ARG A 68 6.28 16.25 -4.95
CA ARG A 68 6.28 17.71 -4.96
C ARG A 68 7.67 18.29 -5.20
N ASP A 69 8.71 17.52 -4.88
CA ASP A 69 10.10 17.86 -5.16
C ASP A 69 10.52 17.64 -6.62
N GLY A 70 9.62 17.10 -7.44
CA GLY A 70 9.86 16.81 -8.86
C GLY A 70 10.63 15.52 -9.12
N SER A 71 10.90 14.71 -8.09
CA SER A 71 11.51 13.39 -8.27
C SER A 71 10.52 12.35 -8.79
N GLY A 72 11.07 11.30 -9.41
CA GLY A 72 10.30 10.15 -9.86
C GLY A 72 9.38 10.37 -11.05
N PRO A 73 8.44 9.43 -11.27
CA PRO A 73 7.55 9.43 -12.43
C PRO A 73 6.47 10.52 -12.35
N SER A 74 6.04 11.00 -13.52
CA SER A 74 4.98 12.01 -13.62
C SER A 74 3.59 11.41 -13.39
N GLU A 75 2.62 12.28 -13.09
CA GLU A 75 1.20 11.92 -13.03
C GLU A 75 0.74 11.18 -14.30
N GLY A 76 -0.04 10.12 -14.12
CA GLY A 76 -0.51 9.23 -15.20
C GLY A 76 0.47 8.12 -15.60
N ASN A 77 1.73 8.15 -15.13
CA ASN A 77 2.66 7.05 -15.40
C ASN A 77 2.27 5.77 -14.63
N ARG A 78 2.40 4.63 -15.31
CA ARG A 78 2.27 3.31 -14.68
C ARG A 78 3.57 2.96 -13.94
N VAL A 79 3.45 2.47 -12.73
CA VAL A 79 4.59 2.17 -11.85
C VAL A 79 4.44 0.81 -11.19
N VAL A 80 5.58 0.21 -10.86
CA VAL A 80 5.72 -0.81 -9.83
C VAL A 80 6.33 -0.16 -8.59
N GLY A 81 5.87 -0.54 -7.40
CA GLY A 81 6.29 0.07 -6.14
C GLY A 81 6.47 -0.96 -5.03
N PHE A 82 7.26 -0.57 -4.03
CA PHE A 82 7.55 -1.36 -2.83
C PHE A 82 7.33 -0.52 -1.57
N SER A 83 6.30 -0.86 -0.79
CA SER A 83 5.95 -0.17 0.45
C SER A 83 6.70 -0.74 1.65
N ARG A 84 7.85 -0.14 2.00
CA ARG A 84 8.58 -0.49 3.24
C ARG A 84 7.74 -0.38 4.51
N ARG A 85 6.72 0.49 4.49
CA ARG A 85 5.77 0.69 5.60
C ARG A 85 4.75 -0.45 5.75
N MET A 86 4.70 -1.39 4.80
CA MET A 86 3.71 -2.47 4.74
C MET A 86 2.27 -1.99 4.55
N CYS A 87 2.06 -1.00 3.70
CA CYS A 87 0.73 -0.45 3.40
C CYS A 87 0.36 -0.60 1.92
N GLY A 88 1.03 -1.51 1.20
CA GLY A 88 0.96 -1.68 -0.25
C GLY A 88 -0.38 -2.23 -0.76
N TRP A 89 -1.07 -3.04 0.04
CA TRP A 89 -2.35 -3.65 -0.33
C TRP A 89 -3.51 -2.72 0.03
N ALA A 90 -3.54 -1.54 -0.58
CA ALA A 90 -4.55 -0.50 -0.36
C ALA A 90 -4.99 0.12 -1.68
N GLN A 91 -6.11 0.85 -1.70
CA GLN A 91 -6.55 1.58 -2.90
C GLN A 91 -5.58 2.68 -3.33
N ARG A 92 -4.86 3.28 -2.37
CA ARG A 92 -3.86 4.32 -2.61
C ARG A 92 -2.68 4.15 -1.67
N VAL A 93 -1.48 4.47 -2.16
CA VAL A 93 -0.24 4.37 -1.38
C VAL A 93 0.65 5.56 -1.71
N ALA A 94 1.21 6.18 -0.67
CA ALA A 94 2.28 7.17 -0.82
C ALA A 94 3.63 6.44 -0.73
N LEU A 95 4.46 6.59 -1.76
CA LEU A 95 5.80 5.99 -1.82
C LEU A 95 6.87 7.04 -2.15
N PRO A 96 8.05 6.97 -1.53
CA PRO A 96 9.21 7.76 -1.93
C PRO A 96 9.61 7.47 -3.38
N THR A 97 10.08 8.50 -4.07
CA THR A 97 10.52 8.46 -5.47
C THR A 97 12.03 8.55 -5.67
#